data_AF-A0A7R9YGY0-F1
#
_entry.id   AF-A0A7R9YGY0-F1
#
_cell.length_a   1.000
_cell.length_b   1.000
_cell.length_c   1.000
_cell.angle_alpha   90.00
_cell.angle_beta   90.00
_cell.angle_gamma   90.00
#
_symmetry.space_group_name_H-M   'P 1'
#
loop_
_entity.id
_entity.type
_entity.pdbx_description
1 polymer ?
#
loop_
_entity_poly.entity_id
_entity_poly.type
_entity_poly.pdbx_seq_one_letter_code
_entity_poly.pdbx_strand_id
1 'polypeptide(L)'
;VGVGTAGVEYAPQPHEYHFEGYEAVRDEQLHDGNELFVSALRGAAHKSVRVVLISSLRDFADVIASHPQLVLAKVHTVAIQGGLQPSEAGVAGWEPDQSVNNTFDMDAARAVYAFCFDHGLHMTVTSRHAVPMLPMQLARSFAERKDCHALQYLAGAQFLGLRGLWQKLCQGKLPPRCSKQWYFETFCGVSAAEFARLGYAHLDAADRIKQHLDGFVKPYDVIALMAALPQTRDLFNRGEDPGPRMPPVRTARTTRYGGLLTHRLLLHASDAIDVRHVLQLLRDSYHDVALVARAHE
;
A
#
# COMPACT_ATOMS: atom_id res chain seq x y z
N VAL A 1 -7.88 6.28 19.60
CA VAL A 1 -7.62 5.73 18.24
C VAL A 1 -8.89 5.06 17.76
N GLY A 2 -9.27 5.20 16.49
CA GLY A 2 -10.44 4.48 15.96
C GLY A 2 -10.04 3.07 15.53
N VAL A 3 -10.80 2.06 15.94
CA VAL A 3 -10.58 0.67 15.54
C VAL A 3 -11.65 0.26 14.55
N GLY A 4 -11.21 -0.12 13.36
CA GLY A 4 -12.07 -0.62 12.29
C GLY A 4 -12.53 -2.05 12.53
N THR A 5 -13.44 -2.51 11.69
CA THR A 5 -13.90 -3.90 11.72
C THR A 5 -12.85 -4.84 11.15
N ALA A 6 -12.76 -6.05 11.72
CA ALA A 6 -11.91 -7.08 11.12
C ALA A 6 -12.48 -7.48 9.75
N GLY A 7 -11.70 -7.27 8.68
CA GLY A 7 -12.06 -7.75 7.35
C GLY A 7 -12.07 -9.27 7.29
N VAL A 8 -11.01 -9.89 7.82
CA VAL A 8 -10.89 -11.33 8.04
C VAL A 8 -10.32 -11.55 9.43
N GLU A 9 -10.78 -12.60 10.12
CA GLU A 9 -10.23 -12.97 11.43
C GLU A 9 -8.73 -13.26 11.31
N TYR A 10 -7.94 -12.57 12.14
CA TYR A 10 -6.49 -12.64 12.09
C TYR A 10 -5.91 -12.74 13.50
N ALA A 11 -5.13 -13.79 13.75
CA ALA A 11 -4.35 -13.95 14.97
C ALA A 11 -2.94 -13.40 14.73
N PRO A 12 -2.60 -12.24 15.30
CA PRO A 12 -1.30 -11.62 15.11
C PRO A 12 -0.17 -12.46 15.69
N GLN A 13 0.99 -12.41 15.05
CA GLN A 13 2.18 -13.05 15.59
C GLN A 13 2.81 -12.18 16.69
N PRO A 14 3.49 -12.77 17.69
CA PRO A 14 4.04 -12.02 18.84
C PRO A 14 4.97 -10.86 18.47
N HIS A 15 5.59 -10.89 17.30
CA HIS A 15 6.52 -9.86 16.82
C HIS A 15 5.84 -8.73 16.05
N GLU A 16 4.56 -8.86 15.67
CA GLU A 16 3.84 -7.89 14.83
C GLU A 16 3.34 -6.66 15.57
N TYR A 17 3.34 -6.70 16.91
CA TYR A 17 2.97 -5.56 17.75
C TYR A 17 3.98 -5.30 18.87
N HIS A 18 5.12 -5.99 18.87
CA HIS A 18 6.15 -5.74 19.86
C HIS A 18 7.01 -4.56 19.44
N PHE A 19 6.68 -3.38 19.96
CA PHE A 19 7.42 -2.15 19.74
C PHE A 19 8.06 -1.68 21.04
N GLU A 20 9.38 -1.82 21.15
CA GLU A 20 10.11 -1.50 22.38
C GLU A 20 9.92 -0.01 22.76
N GLY A 21 9.59 0.23 24.03
CA GLY A 21 9.34 1.59 24.55
C GLY A 21 7.95 2.14 24.25
N TYR A 22 7.05 1.35 23.66
CA TYR A 22 5.67 1.73 23.42
C TYR A 22 4.72 0.76 24.13
N GLU A 23 3.84 1.32 24.95
CA GLU A 23 2.73 0.57 25.53
C GLU A 23 1.60 0.46 24.51
N ALA A 24 0.96 -0.71 24.47
CA ALA A 24 -0.26 -0.87 23.68
C ALA A 24 -1.31 0.14 24.15
N VAL A 25 -2.04 0.72 23.20
CA VAL A 25 -3.20 1.57 23.52
C VAL A 25 -4.20 0.70 24.28
N ARG A 26 -4.60 1.15 25.47
CA ARG A 26 -5.55 0.41 26.29
C ARG A 26 -6.92 0.40 25.63
N ASP A 27 -7.68 -0.68 25.80
CA ASP A 27 -8.97 -0.87 25.15
C ASP A 27 -9.95 0.27 25.45
N GLU A 28 -9.89 0.88 26.63
CA GLU A 28 -10.76 1.99 27.02
C GLU A 28 -10.47 3.30 26.26
N GLN A 29 -9.35 3.37 25.53
CA GLN A 29 -8.93 4.50 24.70
C GLN A 29 -9.22 4.26 23.20
N LEU A 30 -9.82 3.11 22.88
CA LEU A 30 -10.24 2.73 21.55
C LEU A 30 -11.68 3.20 21.34
N HIS A 31 -11.91 3.85 20.21
CA HIS A 31 -13.24 4.25 19.76
C HIS A 31 -13.65 3.38 18.58
N ASP A 32 -14.95 3.26 18.35
CA ASP A 32 -15.46 2.70 17.10
C ASP A 32 -14.89 3.50 15.91
N GLY A 33 -14.26 2.79 14.97
CA GLY A 33 -13.58 3.40 13.83
C GLY A 33 -14.54 4.15 12.91
N ASN A 34 -15.74 3.63 12.71
CA ASN A 34 -16.76 4.23 11.84
C ASN A 34 -17.34 5.50 12.48
N GLU A 35 -17.62 5.49 13.78
CA GLU A 35 -18.05 6.67 14.53
C GLU A 35 -17.00 7.78 14.47
N LEU A 36 -15.72 7.43 14.69
CA LEU A 36 -14.62 8.39 14.61
C LEU A 36 -14.48 8.96 13.19
N PHE A 37 -14.58 8.11 12.16
CA PHE A 37 -14.52 8.56 10.76
C PHE A 37 -15.68 9.51 10.43
N VAL A 38 -16.92 9.15 10.79
CA VAL A 38 -18.09 10.00 10.57
C VAL A 38 -17.94 11.33 11.31
N SER A 39 -17.44 11.33 12.55
CA SER A 39 -17.16 12.54 13.31
C SER A 39 -16.15 13.45 12.59
N ALA A 40 -15.05 12.86 12.10
CA ALA A 40 -14.04 13.58 11.33
C ALA A 40 -14.62 14.19 10.04
N LEU A 41 -15.47 13.46 9.31
CA LEU A 41 -16.15 13.98 8.12
C LEU A 41 -17.08 15.16 8.48
N ARG A 42 -17.86 15.07 9.57
CA ARG A 42 -18.74 16.16 10.00
C ARG A 42 -17.96 17.44 10.27
N GLY A 43 -16.84 17.33 10.99
CA GLY A 43 -15.97 18.46 11.34
C GLY A 43 -15.15 19.03 10.18
N ALA A 44 -14.94 18.26 9.10
CA ALA A 44 -14.10 18.69 7.98
C ALA A 44 -14.77 19.77 7.09
N ALA A 45 -13.97 20.59 6.42
CA ALA A 45 -14.46 21.52 5.40
C ALA A 45 -15.01 20.75 4.17
N HIS A 46 -15.85 21.42 3.37
CA HIS A 46 -16.36 20.85 2.12
C HIS A 46 -15.21 20.40 1.21
N LYS A 47 -15.29 19.17 0.69
CA LYS A 47 -14.29 18.59 -0.23
C LYS A 47 -12.84 18.75 0.25
N SER A 48 -12.58 18.51 1.53
CA SER A 48 -11.24 18.64 2.12
C SER A 48 -10.61 17.30 2.51
N VAL A 49 -11.41 16.24 2.71
CA VAL A 49 -10.93 14.96 3.23
C VAL A 49 -10.39 14.09 2.09
N ARG A 50 -9.21 13.50 2.29
CA ARG A 50 -8.64 12.48 1.42
C ARG A 50 -8.67 11.15 2.15
N VAL A 51 -9.26 10.14 1.54
CA VAL A 51 -9.37 8.80 2.12
C VAL A 51 -8.30 7.93 1.48
N VAL A 52 -7.54 7.20 2.29
CA VAL A 52 -6.50 6.27 1.84
C VAL A 52 -6.85 4.89 2.35
N LEU A 53 -7.11 3.95 1.45
CA LEU A 53 -7.53 2.58 1.73
C LEU A 53 -6.36 1.65 1.41
N ILE A 54 -5.66 1.20 2.45
CA ILE A 54 -4.46 0.33 2.38
C ILE A 54 -4.69 -1.02 3.08
N SER A 55 -5.95 -1.37 3.30
CA SER A 55 -6.40 -2.64 3.88
C SER A 55 -7.79 -2.95 3.32
N SER A 56 -8.58 -3.78 4.01
CA SER A 56 -10.00 -4.02 3.70
C SER A 56 -10.77 -2.71 3.46
N LEU A 57 -11.69 -2.74 2.49
CA LEU A 57 -12.53 -1.60 2.12
C LEU A 57 -13.84 -1.53 2.94
N ARG A 58 -14.06 -2.49 3.85
CA ARG A 58 -15.31 -2.67 4.62
C ARG A 58 -15.77 -1.42 5.36
N ASP A 59 -14.94 -0.87 6.23
CA ASP A 59 -15.33 0.27 7.07
C ASP A 59 -15.76 1.48 6.22
N PHE A 60 -15.06 1.72 5.10
CA PHE A 60 -15.43 2.80 4.21
C PHE A 60 -16.72 2.50 3.43
N ALA A 61 -16.96 1.24 3.05
CA ALA A 61 -18.23 0.80 2.47
C ALA A 61 -19.40 1.03 3.44
N ASP A 62 -19.21 0.71 4.73
CA ASP A 62 -20.22 0.92 5.78
C ASP A 62 -20.54 2.41 5.97
N VAL A 63 -19.51 3.27 5.97
CA VAL A 63 -19.66 4.72 6.03
C VAL A 63 -20.37 5.24 4.78
N ILE A 64 -20.06 4.73 3.59
CA ILE A 64 -20.77 5.08 2.34
C ILE A 64 -22.24 4.67 2.42
N ALA A 65 -22.54 3.45 2.85
CA ALA A 65 -23.90 2.93 2.94
C ALA A 65 -24.74 3.75 3.93
N SER A 66 -24.15 4.12 5.07
CA SER A 66 -24.86 4.82 6.16
C SER A 66 -24.92 6.33 5.95
N HIS A 67 -23.91 6.94 5.31
CA HIS A 67 -23.75 8.39 5.21
C HIS A 67 -23.30 8.86 3.81
N PRO A 68 -23.96 8.44 2.71
CA PRO A 68 -23.47 8.69 1.35
C PRO A 68 -23.34 10.19 1.05
N GLN A 69 -24.31 11.01 1.47
CA GLN A 69 -24.29 12.45 1.24
C GLN A 69 -23.15 13.15 2.00
N LEU A 70 -22.81 12.67 3.19
CA LEU A 70 -21.70 13.21 3.96
C LEU A 70 -20.37 12.90 3.28
N VAL A 71 -20.19 11.67 2.78
CA VAL A 71 -19.03 11.27 1.98
C VAL A 71 -18.92 12.16 0.75
N LEU A 72 -20.00 12.32 -0.02
CA LEU A 72 -20.00 13.19 -1.20
C LEU A 72 -19.72 14.65 -0.88
N ALA A 73 -20.17 15.16 0.28
CA ALA A 73 -19.92 16.54 0.67
C ALA A 73 -18.49 16.78 1.16
N LYS A 74 -17.86 15.80 1.81
CA LYS A 74 -16.63 16.02 2.60
C LYS A 74 -15.40 15.41 1.95
N VAL A 75 -15.55 14.27 1.28
CA VAL A 75 -14.45 13.57 0.62
C VAL A 75 -14.12 14.22 -0.72
N HIS A 76 -12.87 14.64 -0.84
CA HIS A 76 -12.26 15.16 -2.05
C HIS A 76 -11.84 14.03 -3.00
N THR A 77 -11.07 13.07 -2.47
CA THR A 77 -10.48 11.96 -3.24
C THR A 77 -10.34 10.71 -2.41
N VAL A 78 -10.35 9.56 -3.10
CA VAL A 78 -10.07 8.25 -2.52
C VAL A 78 -8.82 7.66 -3.18
N ALA A 79 -7.86 7.19 -2.40
CA ALA A 79 -6.71 6.43 -2.90
C ALA A 79 -6.81 5.01 -2.37
N ILE A 80 -6.64 4.02 -3.25
CA ILE A 80 -6.86 2.60 -2.94
C ILE A 80 -5.62 1.81 -3.34
N GLN A 81 -5.01 1.12 -2.39
CA GLN A 81 -4.09 0.02 -2.68
C GLN A 81 -4.95 -1.23 -2.95
N GLY A 82 -5.07 -1.59 -4.22
CA GLY A 82 -5.97 -2.66 -4.67
C GLY A 82 -5.82 -2.85 -6.17
N GLY A 83 -6.82 -3.41 -6.83
CA GLY A 83 -6.80 -3.50 -8.29
C GLY A 83 -8.20 -3.56 -8.89
N LEU A 84 -8.25 -3.27 -10.18
CA LEU A 84 -9.44 -3.34 -11.01
C LEU A 84 -9.10 -4.15 -12.26
N GLN A 85 -10.09 -4.84 -12.80
CA GLN A 85 -10.01 -5.55 -14.06
C GLN A 85 -11.23 -5.22 -14.95
N PRO A 86 -11.09 -5.26 -16.29
CA PRO A 86 -12.22 -5.07 -17.19
C PRO A 86 -13.30 -6.12 -16.94
N SER A 87 -14.56 -5.70 -16.95
CA SER A 87 -15.72 -6.58 -16.77
C SER A 87 -16.96 -5.99 -17.44
N GLU A 88 -17.64 -6.79 -18.28
CA GLU A 88 -18.89 -6.39 -18.92
C GLU A 88 -20.03 -6.18 -17.90
N ALA A 89 -20.00 -6.95 -16.81
CA ALA A 89 -20.94 -6.83 -15.70
C ALA A 89 -20.53 -5.74 -14.68
N GLY A 90 -19.31 -5.20 -14.82
CA GLY A 90 -18.72 -4.23 -13.92
C GLY A 90 -19.26 -2.81 -14.11
N VAL A 91 -19.21 -2.01 -13.04
CA VAL A 91 -19.61 -0.60 -13.11
C VAL A 91 -18.62 0.17 -13.97
N ALA A 92 -19.14 0.92 -14.94
CA ALA A 92 -18.35 1.60 -15.97
C ALA A 92 -17.37 0.67 -16.74
N GLY A 93 -17.68 -0.63 -16.80
CA GLY A 93 -16.83 -1.64 -17.45
C GLY A 93 -15.71 -2.21 -16.56
N TRP A 94 -15.77 -2.00 -15.24
CA TRP A 94 -14.73 -2.39 -14.29
C TRP A 94 -15.28 -3.11 -13.06
N GLU A 95 -14.49 -4.05 -12.55
CA GLU A 95 -14.75 -4.70 -11.26
C GLU A 95 -13.45 -4.86 -10.45
N PRO A 96 -13.54 -5.05 -9.13
CA PRO A 96 -12.36 -5.31 -8.31
C PRO A 96 -11.65 -6.60 -8.74
N ASP A 97 -10.33 -6.56 -8.84
CA ASP A 97 -9.52 -7.75 -9.10
C ASP A 97 -9.27 -8.57 -7.82
N GLN A 98 -8.47 -9.63 -7.94
CA GLN A 98 -8.07 -10.52 -6.85
C GLN A 98 -6.92 -9.96 -5.97
N SER A 99 -6.72 -8.65 -5.92
CA SER A 99 -5.78 -8.02 -4.98
C SER A 99 -6.22 -8.27 -3.53
N VAL A 100 -5.26 -8.51 -2.63
CA VAL A 100 -5.51 -8.94 -1.25
C VAL A 100 -6.51 -8.03 -0.52
N ASN A 101 -6.33 -6.71 -0.61
CA ASN A 101 -7.21 -5.73 0.03
C ASN A 101 -8.66 -5.78 -0.47
N ASN A 102 -8.87 -6.10 -1.75
CA ASN A 102 -10.22 -6.36 -2.28
C ASN A 102 -10.77 -7.68 -1.73
N THR A 103 -9.95 -8.73 -1.67
CA THR A 103 -10.40 -10.08 -1.29
C THR A 103 -10.73 -10.24 0.19
N PHE A 104 -10.29 -9.31 1.06
CA PHE A 104 -10.74 -9.30 2.46
C PHE A 104 -12.26 -9.13 2.56
N ASP A 105 -12.85 -8.33 1.67
CA ASP A 105 -14.29 -8.20 1.52
C ASP A 105 -14.62 -7.72 0.09
N MET A 106 -14.90 -8.69 -0.78
CA MET A 106 -15.12 -8.42 -2.20
C MET A 106 -16.40 -7.60 -2.44
N ASP A 107 -17.42 -7.75 -1.61
CA ASP A 107 -18.67 -7.01 -1.75
C ASP A 107 -18.51 -5.56 -1.31
N ALA A 108 -17.79 -5.32 -0.20
CA ALA A 108 -17.38 -3.97 0.20
C ALA A 108 -16.52 -3.30 -0.88
N ALA A 109 -15.56 -4.04 -1.46
CA ALA A 109 -14.73 -3.52 -2.54
C ALA A 109 -15.62 -3.09 -3.73
N ARG A 110 -16.50 -3.97 -4.22
CA ARG A 110 -17.46 -3.64 -5.29
C ARG A 110 -18.26 -2.38 -4.96
N ALA A 111 -18.80 -2.29 -3.75
CA ALA A 111 -19.59 -1.13 -3.31
C ALA A 111 -18.80 0.18 -3.34
N VAL A 112 -17.55 0.18 -2.85
CA VAL A 112 -16.69 1.38 -2.85
C VAL A 112 -16.33 1.82 -4.27
N TYR A 113 -15.91 0.90 -5.14
CA TYR A 113 -15.57 1.24 -6.52
C TYR A 113 -16.80 1.73 -7.29
N ALA A 114 -17.93 1.04 -7.16
CA ALA A 114 -19.21 1.44 -7.76
C ALA A 114 -19.61 2.84 -7.32
N PHE A 115 -19.58 3.12 -6.01
CA PHE A 115 -19.89 4.45 -5.48
C PHE A 115 -18.97 5.54 -6.05
N CYS A 116 -17.68 5.25 -6.20
CA CYS A 116 -16.75 6.21 -6.79
C CYS A 116 -17.07 6.50 -8.25
N PHE A 117 -17.39 5.48 -9.06
CA PHE A 117 -17.78 5.63 -10.45
C PHE A 117 -19.12 6.35 -10.60
N ASP A 118 -20.15 5.90 -9.89
CA ASP A 118 -21.53 6.38 -10.01
C ASP A 118 -21.70 7.83 -9.56
N HIS A 119 -20.94 8.24 -8.54
CA HIS A 119 -21.03 9.58 -7.99
C HIS A 119 -19.93 10.53 -8.47
N GLY A 120 -19.03 10.06 -9.33
CA GLY A 120 -17.90 10.86 -9.78
C GLY A 120 -17.02 11.31 -8.62
N LEU A 121 -16.76 10.42 -7.66
CA LEU A 121 -15.75 10.65 -6.63
C LEU A 121 -14.40 10.25 -7.19
N HIS A 122 -13.50 11.22 -7.36
CA HIS A 122 -12.19 10.95 -7.95
C HIS A 122 -11.44 9.92 -7.10
N MET A 123 -10.98 8.86 -7.77
CA MET A 123 -10.18 7.82 -7.14
C MET A 123 -8.87 7.57 -7.87
N THR A 124 -7.87 7.17 -7.09
CA THR A 124 -6.60 6.64 -7.58
C THR A 124 -6.43 5.21 -7.09
N VAL A 125 -6.26 4.26 -8.00
CA VAL A 125 -6.10 2.83 -7.69
C VAL A 125 -4.67 2.44 -8.00
N THR A 126 -3.97 1.88 -7.02
CA THR A 126 -2.56 1.46 -7.14
C THR A 126 -2.46 -0.05 -6.98
N SER A 127 -2.25 -0.75 -8.10
CA SER A 127 -2.05 -2.19 -8.10
C SER A 127 -0.63 -2.56 -7.71
N ARG A 128 -0.45 -3.82 -7.28
CA ARG A 128 0.88 -4.39 -7.00
C ARG A 128 1.84 -4.32 -8.19
N HIS A 129 1.32 -4.18 -9.41
CA HIS A 129 2.10 -4.12 -10.64
C HIS A 129 2.67 -2.72 -10.87
N ALA A 130 1.99 -1.67 -10.42
CA ALA A 130 2.47 -0.29 -10.50
C ALA A 130 3.40 0.13 -9.34
N VAL A 131 3.70 -0.78 -8.42
CA VAL A 131 4.59 -0.50 -7.28
C VAL A 131 6.02 -0.92 -7.62
N PRO A 132 6.99 0.02 -7.63
CA PRO A 132 8.38 -0.29 -7.91
C PRO A 132 9.01 -1.11 -6.78
N MET A 133 10.07 -1.82 -7.13
CA MET A 133 10.94 -2.50 -6.17
C MET A 133 11.88 -1.47 -5.52
N LEU A 134 11.92 -1.40 -4.19
CA LEU A 134 12.90 -0.62 -3.44
C LEU A 134 14.03 -1.51 -2.93
N PRO A 135 15.30 -1.07 -3.02
CA PRO A 135 16.42 -1.78 -2.41
C PRO A 135 16.25 -1.87 -0.89
N MET A 136 16.44 -3.06 -0.30
CA MET A 136 16.36 -3.24 1.15
C MET A 136 17.40 -2.42 1.92
N GLN A 137 18.53 -2.09 1.29
CA GLN A 137 19.58 -1.25 1.85
C GLN A 137 19.06 0.13 2.26
N LEU A 138 18.06 0.66 1.54
CA LEU A 138 17.42 1.92 1.90
C LEU A 138 16.63 1.80 3.22
N ALA A 139 15.84 0.74 3.37
CA ALA A 139 15.11 0.52 4.61
C ALA A 139 16.08 0.29 5.78
N ARG A 140 17.18 -0.43 5.52
CA ARG A 140 18.24 -0.66 6.51
C ARG A 140 18.94 0.63 6.93
N SER A 141 19.31 1.51 5.99
CA SER A 141 20.00 2.76 6.32
C SER A 141 19.14 3.68 7.19
N PHE A 142 17.81 3.66 6.99
CA PHE A 142 16.89 4.37 7.87
C PHE A 142 16.77 3.73 9.25
N ALA A 143 16.77 2.40 9.34
CA ALA A 143 16.73 1.67 10.60
C ALA A 143 18.03 1.77 11.42
N GLU A 144 19.19 1.97 10.78
CA GLU A 144 20.47 2.13 11.48
C GLU A 144 20.57 3.45 12.27
N ARG A 145 19.67 4.40 12.01
CA ARG A 145 19.56 5.63 12.80
C ARG A 145 18.97 5.32 14.18
N LYS A 146 19.70 5.70 15.23
CA LYS A 146 19.30 5.45 16.63
C LYS A 146 18.01 6.16 17.05
N ASP A 147 17.68 7.29 16.41
CA ASP A 147 16.54 8.15 16.73
C ASP A 147 15.22 7.69 16.08
N CYS A 148 15.23 6.65 15.24
CA CYS A 148 14.03 6.22 14.51
C CYS A 148 13.57 4.82 14.92
N HIS A 149 12.99 4.70 16.11
CA HIS A 149 12.52 3.41 16.65
C HIS A 149 11.53 2.72 15.69
N ALA A 150 10.60 3.47 15.09
CA ALA A 150 9.59 2.89 14.19
C ALA A 150 10.22 2.16 12.98
N LEU A 151 11.29 2.70 12.41
CA LEU A 151 11.98 2.07 11.28
C LEU A 151 12.88 0.92 11.73
N GLN A 152 13.47 0.99 12.92
CA GLN A 152 14.15 -0.15 13.53
C GLN A 152 13.20 -1.34 13.69
N TYR A 153 12.01 -1.06 14.21
CA TYR A 153 10.94 -2.04 14.34
C TYR A 153 10.52 -2.62 12.98
N LEU A 154 10.21 -1.77 12.00
CA LEU A 154 9.80 -2.22 10.66
C LEU A 154 10.89 -3.06 9.99
N ALA A 155 12.17 -2.69 10.14
CA ALA A 155 13.29 -3.50 9.63
C ALA A 155 13.40 -4.86 10.34
N GLY A 156 13.18 -4.90 11.66
CA GLY A 156 13.10 -6.13 12.43
C GLY A 156 11.95 -7.04 11.98
N ALA A 157 10.75 -6.49 11.88
CA ALA A 157 9.55 -7.20 11.41
C ALA A 157 9.73 -7.74 9.99
N GLN A 158 10.27 -6.93 9.07
CA GLN A 158 10.58 -7.35 7.70
C GLN A 158 11.56 -8.53 7.69
N PHE A 159 12.63 -8.46 8.49
CA PHE A 159 13.60 -9.57 8.61
C PHE A 159 12.94 -10.84 9.14
N LEU A 160 12.15 -10.75 10.21
CA LEU A 160 11.47 -11.90 10.81
C LEU A 160 10.48 -12.54 9.83
N GLY A 161 9.74 -11.71 9.08
CA GLY A 161 8.84 -12.18 8.01
C GLY A 161 9.58 -12.92 6.90
N LEU A 162 10.70 -12.39 6.42
CA LEU A 162 11.53 -13.04 5.40
C LEU A 162 12.17 -14.34 5.88
N ARG A 163 12.58 -14.40 7.15
CA ARG A 163 13.05 -15.63 7.79
C ARG A 163 11.94 -16.68 7.86
N GLY A 164 10.74 -16.28 8.26
CA GLY A 164 9.56 -17.17 8.26
C GLY A 164 9.20 -17.68 6.86
N LEU A 165 9.31 -16.81 5.85
CA LEU A 165 9.11 -17.19 4.45
C LEU A 165 10.14 -18.23 3.98
N TRP A 166 11.42 -18.03 4.31
CA TRP A 166 12.49 -18.99 4.03
C TRP A 166 12.23 -20.36 4.68
N GLN A 167 11.83 -20.37 5.96
CA GLN A 167 11.50 -21.60 6.65
C GLN A 167 10.34 -22.35 5.98
N LYS A 168 9.26 -21.64 5.62
CA LYS A 168 8.12 -22.23 4.89
C LYS A 168 8.54 -22.76 3.52
N LEU A 169 9.42 -22.06 2.81
CA LEU A 169 9.99 -22.48 1.54
C LEU A 169 10.75 -23.80 1.67
N CYS A 170 11.69 -23.89 2.63
CA CYS A 170 12.47 -25.10 2.88
C CYS A 170 11.60 -26.29 3.33
N GLN A 171 10.45 -26.03 3.95
CA GLN A 171 9.47 -27.03 4.35
C GLN A 171 8.52 -27.45 3.23
N GLY A 172 8.62 -26.87 2.02
CA GLY A 172 7.70 -27.16 0.92
C GLY A 172 6.28 -26.63 1.14
N LYS A 173 6.09 -25.64 2.01
CA LYS A 173 4.78 -25.05 2.35
C LYS A 173 4.37 -23.87 1.45
N LEU A 174 5.18 -23.55 0.44
CA LEU A 174 4.90 -22.48 -0.51
C LEU A 174 4.45 -23.04 -1.87
N PRO A 175 3.74 -22.24 -2.69
CA PRO A 175 3.36 -22.66 -4.04
C PRO A 175 4.57 -23.06 -4.89
N PRO A 176 4.42 -23.95 -5.90
CA PRO A 176 5.54 -24.46 -6.70
C PRO A 176 6.40 -23.40 -7.40
N ARG A 177 5.82 -22.23 -7.69
CA ARG A 177 6.55 -21.08 -8.27
C ARG A 177 7.57 -20.45 -7.33
N CYS A 178 7.47 -20.70 -6.03
CA CYS A 178 8.38 -20.17 -5.02
C CYS A 178 9.49 -21.20 -4.80
N SER A 179 10.65 -20.99 -5.43
CA SER A 179 11.85 -21.82 -5.27
C SER A 179 12.92 -21.13 -4.41
N LYS A 180 13.96 -21.86 -3.98
CA LYS A 180 15.14 -21.25 -3.33
C LYS A 180 15.80 -20.22 -4.23
N GLN A 181 15.92 -20.51 -5.53
CA GLN A 181 16.43 -19.55 -6.51
C GLN A 181 15.58 -18.29 -6.55
N TRP A 182 14.25 -18.41 -6.64
CA TRP A 182 13.32 -17.28 -6.62
C TRP A 182 13.49 -16.40 -5.37
N TYR A 183 13.67 -17.03 -4.20
CA TYR A 183 13.89 -16.31 -2.94
C TYR A 183 15.17 -15.47 -3.01
N PHE A 184 16.26 -16.07 -3.50
CA PHE A 184 17.55 -15.40 -3.62
C PHE A 184 17.56 -14.28 -4.68
N GLU A 185 16.89 -14.49 -5.81
CA GLU A 185 16.72 -13.46 -6.83
C GLU A 185 15.91 -12.28 -6.31
N THR A 186 14.84 -12.55 -5.56
CA THR A 186 13.92 -11.50 -5.09
C THR A 186 14.45 -10.74 -3.88
N PHE A 187 14.89 -11.47 -2.85
CA PHE A 187 15.17 -10.90 -1.52
C PHE A 187 16.65 -10.84 -1.18
N CYS A 188 17.51 -11.56 -1.92
CA CYS A 188 18.95 -11.54 -1.69
C CYS A 188 19.73 -10.77 -2.77
N GLY A 189 19.08 -10.37 -3.87
CA GLY A 189 19.74 -9.66 -4.97
C GLY A 189 20.75 -10.53 -5.73
N VAL A 190 20.58 -11.86 -5.69
CA VAL A 190 21.51 -12.83 -6.27
C VAL A 190 20.93 -13.36 -7.58
N SER A 191 21.67 -13.27 -8.68
CA SER A 191 21.23 -13.82 -9.97
C SER A 191 21.17 -15.36 -9.96
N ALA A 192 20.41 -15.96 -10.89
CA ALA A 192 20.38 -17.41 -11.11
C ALA A 192 21.78 -18.04 -11.23
N ALA A 193 22.68 -17.38 -11.97
CA ALA A 193 24.03 -17.85 -12.20
C ALA A 193 24.87 -17.83 -10.91
N GLU A 194 24.76 -16.77 -10.12
CA GLU A 194 25.44 -16.66 -8.83
C GLU A 194 24.87 -17.65 -7.81
N PHE A 195 23.55 -17.85 -7.80
CA PHE A 195 22.88 -18.84 -6.96
C PHE A 195 23.44 -20.25 -7.18
N ALA A 196 23.59 -20.65 -8.45
CA ALA A 196 24.18 -21.93 -8.81
C ALA A 196 25.67 -22.00 -8.43
N ARG A 197 26.45 -20.96 -8.76
CA ARG A 197 27.90 -20.90 -8.48
C ARG A 197 28.22 -20.95 -6.99
N LEU A 198 27.40 -20.32 -6.15
CA LEU A 198 27.59 -20.24 -4.70
C LEU A 198 26.98 -21.44 -3.95
N GLY A 199 26.34 -22.37 -4.66
CA GLY A 199 25.79 -23.59 -4.06
C GLY A 199 24.62 -23.36 -3.12
N TYR A 200 23.89 -22.26 -3.25
CA TYR A 200 22.79 -21.88 -2.34
C TYR A 200 21.60 -22.85 -2.38
N ALA A 201 21.53 -23.74 -3.37
CA ALA A 201 20.56 -24.83 -3.41
C ALA A 201 20.63 -25.75 -2.17
N HIS A 202 21.81 -25.89 -1.57
CA HIS A 202 22.05 -26.76 -0.41
C HIS A 202 21.58 -26.15 0.92
N LEU A 203 21.31 -24.84 0.98
CA LEU A 203 20.91 -24.19 2.23
C LEU A 203 19.56 -24.70 2.73
N ASP A 204 19.40 -24.88 4.03
CA ASP A 204 18.20 -25.36 4.68
C ASP A 204 17.56 -24.33 5.65
N ALA A 205 16.52 -24.75 6.37
CA ALA A 205 15.77 -23.86 7.26
C ALA A 205 16.58 -23.35 8.48
N ALA A 206 17.67 -24.01 8.84
CA ALA A 206 18.55 -23.63 9.95
C ALA A 206 19.61 -22.62 9.53
N ASP A 207 19.86 -22.46 8.22
CA ASP A 207 20.87 -21.54 7.72
C ASP A 207 20.56 -20.06 8.00
N ARG A 208 21.63 -19.30 8.22
CA ARG A 208 21.57 -17.87 8.55
C ARG A 208 21.31 -17.04 7.30
N ILE A 209 20.04 -16.85 6.96
CA ILE A 209 19.65 -16.05 5.78
C ILE A 209 19.90 -14.53 5.91
N LYS A 210 20.04 -14.00 7.14
CA LYS A 210 20.14 -12.54 7.39
C LYS A 210 21.24 -11.87 6.57
N GLN A 211 22.39 -12.52 6.47
CA GLN A 211 23.57 -12.00 5.78
C GLN A 211 23.40 -11.92 4.25
N HIS A 212 22.41 -12.62 3.70
CA HIS A 212 22.13 -12.65 2.28
C HIS A 212 21.06 -11.64 1.86
N LEU A 213 20.30 -11.07 2.80
CA LEU A 213 19.18 -10.19 2.49
C LEU A 213 19.66 -8.82 2.00
N ASP A 214 19.82 -8.70 0.69
CA ASP A 214 20.27 -7.47 0.02
C ASP A 214 19.49 -7.17 -1.28
N GLY A 215 18.36 -7.84 -1.46
CA GLY A 215 17.47 -7.66 -2.60
C GLY A 215 16.47 -6.53 -2.40
N PHE A 216 15.21 -6.80 -2.74
CA PHE A 216 14.22 -5.74 -2.90
C PHE A 216 12.92 -6.00 -2.14
N VAL A 217 12.21 -4.91 -1.81
CA VAL A 217 10.87 -4.91 -1.20
C VAL A 217 9.90 -4.05 -2.01
N LYS A 218 8.60 -4.35 -1.92
CA LYS A 218 7.55 -3.53 -2.51
C LYS A 218 6.81 -2.75 -1.42
N PRO A 219 6.91 -1.41 -1.41
CA PRO A 219 6.25 -0.58 -0.39
C PRO A 219 4.82 -0.20 -0.83
N TYR A 220 3.93 -1.19 -0.98
CA TYR A 220 2.62 -0.99 -1.63
C TYR A 220 1.82 0.18 -1.04
N ASP A 221 1.68 0.21 0.28
CA ASP A 221 0.84 1.20 0.98
C ASP A 221 1.46 2.59 0.97
N VAL A 222 2.79 2.68 0.99
CA VAL A 222 3.53 3.94 0.87
C VAL A 222 3.27 4.57 -0.50
N ILE A 223 3.28 3.77 -1.57
CA ILE A 223 3.00 4.27 -2.92
C ILE A 223 1.54 4.71 -3.04
N ALA A 224 0.59 3.97 -2.47
CA ALA A 224 -0.82 4.37 -2.45
C ALA A 224 -1.03 5.69 -1.68
N LEU A 225 -0.36 5.88 -0.55
CA LEU A 225 -0.34 7.13 0.20
C LEU A 225 0.26 8.27 -0.63
N MET A 226 1.43 8.06 -1.24
CA MET A 226 2.08 9.05 -2.11
C MET A 226 1.19 9.43 -3.30
N ALA A 227 0.43 8.49 -3.87
CA ALA A 227 -0.49 8.78 -4.96
C ALA A 227 -1.68 9.66 -4.50
N ALA A 228 -2.01 9.66 -3.21
CA ALA A 228 -3.07 10.47 -2.61
C ALA A 228 -2.65 11.93 -2.32
N LEU A 229 -1.35 12.16 -2.07
CA LEU A 229 -0.83 13.46 -1.63
C LEU A 229 -0.60 14.41 -2.81
N PRO A 230 -1.07 15.67 -2.75
CA PRO A 230 -0.94 16.63 -3.86
C PRO A 230 0.48 16.83 -4.37
N GLN A 231 1.46 16.88 -3.46
CA GLN A 231 2.87 17.18 -3.76
C GLN A 231 3.55 16.06 -4.55
N THR A 232 3.10 14.82 -4.35
CA THR A 232 3.72 13.63 -4.95
C THR A 232 2.86 13.02 -6.04
N ARG A 233 1.59 13.42 -6.14
CA ARG A 233 0.65 13.01 -7.19
C ARG A 233 1.21 13.27 -8.59
N ASP A 234 1.97 14.34 -8.77
CA ASP A 234 2.51 14.71 -10.08
C ASP A 234 3.66 13.80 -10.53
N LEU A 235 4.30 13.09 -9.60
CA LEU A 235 5.29 12.05 -9.92
C LEU A 235 4.65 10.87 -10.66
N PHE A 236 3.34 10.67 -10.46
CA PHE A 236 2.51 9.69 -11.16
C PHE A 236 1.83 10.31 -12.41
N ASN A 237 2.03 11.60 -12.68
CA ASN A 237 1.41 12.34 -13.80
C ASN A 237 2.32 12.45 -15.03
N ARG A 238 3.34 11.59 -15.20
CA ARG A 238 4.12 11.56 -16.44
C ARG A 238 3.25 11.06 -17.61
N GLY A 239 2.59 12.02 -18.24
CA GLY A 239 2.07 11.94 -19.59
C GLY A 239 3.22 11.83 -20.59
N GLU A 240 2.90 11.23 -21.74
CA GLU A 240 3.72 11.16 -22.97
C GLU A 240 4.80 10.06 -23.02
N ASP A 241 4.44 8.82 -22.72
CA ASP A 241 5.12 7.65 -23.32
C ASP A 241 4.11 6.93 -24.23
N PRO A 242 4.36 6.79 -25.56
CA PRO A 242 3.35 6.39 -26.56
C PRO A 242 3.06 4.88 -26.59
N GLY A 243 3.29 4.17 -25.49
CA GLY A 243 2.92 2.77 -25.36
C GLY A 243 1.39 2.58 -25.31
N PRO A 244 0.88 1.36 -25.56
CA PRO A 244 -0.54 1.06 -25.46
C PRO A 244 -0.97 1.10 -23.99
N ARG A 245 -1.24 2.29 -23.46
CA ARG A 245 -1.90 2.48 -22.17
C ARG A 245 -3.40 2.36 -22.38
N MET A 246 -4.10 1.68 -21.46
CA MET A 246 -5.55 1.84 -21.40
C MET A 246 -5.87 3.32 -21.17
N PRO A 247 -6.82 3.89 -21.91
CA PRO A 247 -7.18 5.28 -21.75
C PRO A 247 -7.65 5.54 -20.30
N PRO A 248 -7.38 6.72 -19.74
CA PRO A 248 -7.91 7.09 -18.43
C PRO A 248 -9.41 6.83 -18.37
N VAL A 249 -9.87 6.17 -17.30
CA VAL A 249 -11.30 5.86 -17.16
C VAL A 249 -12.03 7.14 -16.84
N ARG A 250 -12.84 7.59 -17.81
CA ARG A 250 -13.66 8.78 -17.69
C ARG A 250 -15.08 8.36 -17.39
N THR A 251 -15.62 8.82 -16.28
CA THR A 251 -17.06 8.67 -16.02
C THR A 251 -17.81 9.78 -16.75
N ALA A 252 -18.93 9.42 -17.37
CA ALA A 252 -19.78 10.34 -18.14
C ALA A 252 -20.47 11.43 -17.29
N ARG A 253 -20.33 11.41 -15.95
CA ARG A 253 -20.78 12.51 -15.11
C ARG A 253 -19.85 13.70 -15.29
N THR A 254 -20.37 14.72 -15.95
CA THR A 254 -19.85 16.07 -15.91
C THR A 254 -19.69 16.49 -14.46
N THR A 255 -18.48 16.94 -14.11
CA THR A 255 -18.27 17.75 -12.91
C THR A 255 -19.27 18.91 -12.93
N ARG A 256 -19.49 19.57 -11.78
CA ARG A 256 -20.36 20.77 -11.68
C ARG A 256 -20.03 21.87 -12.71
N TYR A 257 -18.88 21.77 -13.38
CA TYR A 257 -18.36 22.67 -14.41
C TYR A 257 -18.27 22.06 -15.83
N GLY A 258 -18.94 20.93 -16.11
CA GLY A 258 -19.02 20.37 -17.47
C GLY A 258 -17.80 19.57 -17.94
N GLY A 259 -16.78 19.35 -17.09
CA GLY A 259 -15.62 18.51 -17.43
C GLY A 259 -15.83 17.03 -17.08
N LEU A 260 -15.31 16.11 -17.89
CA LEU A 260 -15.25 14.68 -17.57
C LEU A 260 -14.34 14.44 -16.36
N LEU A 261 -14.85 13.77 -15.34
CA LEU A 261 -14.01 13.30 -14.25
C LEU A 261 -13.16 12.13 -14.72
N THR A 262 -11.85 12.20 -14.46
CA THR A 262 -10.90 11.15 -14.84
C THR A 262 -10.43 10.41 -13.59
N HIS A 263 -10.71 9.10 -13.52
CA HIS A 263 -10.11 8.24 -12.50
C HIS A 263 -8.67 7.87 -12.90
N ARG A 264 -7.81 7.69 -11.91
CA ARG A 264 -6.42 7.28 -12.14
C ARG A 264 -6.24 5.83 -11.76
N LEU A 265 -6.06 4.98 -12.75
CA LEU A 265 -5.88 3.54 -12.54
C LEU A 265 -4.44 3.18 -12.87
N LEU A 266 -3.62 2.93 -11.85
CA LEU A 266 -2.23 2.48 -11.98
C LEU A 266 -2.24 0.95 -11.85
N LEU A 267 -2.57 0.27 -12.94
CA LEU A 267 -2.89 -1.17 -12.93
C LEU A 267 -1.76 -2.03 -13.48
N HIS A 268 -0.87 -1.46 -14.28
CA HIS A 268 0.18 -2.17 -15.02
C HIS A 268 1.59 -1.76 -14.60
N ALA A 269 2.58 -2.56 -14.98
CA ALA A 269 3.99 -2.25 -14.73
C ALA A 269 4.45 -0.98 -15.48
N SER A 270 3.84 -0.67 -16.63
CA SER A 270 4.07 0.59 -17.37
C SER A 270 3.60 1.84 -16.61
N ASP A 271 2.75 1.65 -15.60
CA ASP A 271 2.23 2.73 -14.76
C ASP A 271 3.10 2.92 -13.51
N ALA A 272 4.15 2.10 -13.34
CA ALA A 272 5.02 2.18 -12.19
C ALA A 272 5.75 3.52 -12.16
N ILE A 273 5.71 4.16 -10.99
CA ILE A 273 6.52 5.35 -10.73
C ILE A 273 7.99 4.97 -10.82
N ASP A 274 8.79 5.85 -11.45
CA ASP A 274 10.23 5.71 -11.47
C ASP A 274 10.76 5.65 -10.03
N VAL A 275 11.43 4.54 -9.73
CA VAL A 275 11.98 4.26 -8.40
C VAL A 275 12.88 5.40 -7.90
N ARG A 276 13.56 6.12 -8.80
CA ARG A 276 14.44 7.24 -8.45
C ARG A 276 13.68 8.37 -7.77
N HIS A 277 12.43 8.65 -8.17
CA HIS A 277 11.64 9.69 -7.51
C HIS A 277 11.17 9.25 -6.13
N VAL A 278 10.81 7.97 -5.97
CA VAL A 278 10.45 7.42 -4.66
C VAL A 278 11.65 7.49 -3.72
N LEU A 279 12.83 7.10 -4.19
CA LEU A 279 14.08 7.20 -3.43
C LEU A 279 14.41 8.63 -3.06
N GLN A 280 14.27 9.58 -4.00
CA GLN A 280 14.55 10.99 -3.75
C GLN A 280 13.59 11.55 -2.71
N LEU A 281 12.29 11.31 -2.85
CA LEU A 281 11.30 11.77 -1.89
C LEU A 281 11.53 11.21 -0.49
N LEU A 282 11.84 9.91 -0.38
CA LEU A 282 12.14 9.28 0.89
C LEU A 282 13.40 9.90 1.52
N ARG A 283 14.43 10.22 0.73
CA ARG A 283 15.62 10.92 1.24
C ARG A 283 15.29 12.33 1.71
N ASP A 284 14.60 13.11 0.88
CA ASP A 284 14.27 14.52 1.17
C ASP A 284 13.42 14.63 2.43
N SER A 285 12.36 13.83 2.53
CA SER A 285 11.48 13.80 3.70
C SER A 285 12.23 13.45 4.98
N TYR A 286 13.29 12.62 4.90
CA TYR A 286 14.06 12.20 6.06
C TYR A 286 15.27 13.09 6.39
N HIS A 287 15.77 13.86 5.42
CA HIS A 287 16.79 14.89 5.65
C HIS A 287 16.18 16.16 6.28
N ASP A 288 14.96 16.52 5.87
CA ASP A 288 14.27 17.71 6.40
C ASP A 288 13.88 17.53 7.89
N VAL A 289 13.52 16.32 8.30
CA VAL A 289 13.20 16.02 9.71
C VAL A 289 14.42 16.20 10.63
N ALA A 290 15.64 15.93 10.15
CA ALA A 290 16.87 16.18 10.92
C ALA A 290 17.25 17.67 11.01
N LEU A 291 16.66 18.51 10.17
CA LEU A 291 16.77 19.98 10.18
C LEU A 291 15.70 20.59 11.08
N VAL A 292 14.45 20.10 10.99
CA VAL A 292 13.34 20.52 11.87
C VAL A 292 13.60 20.15 13.33
N ALA A 293 14.17 18.97 13.61
CA ALA A 293 14.57 18.59 14.97
C ALA A 293 15.64 19.51 15.58
N ARG A 294 16.55 20.06 14.76
CA ARG A 294 17.56 21.04 15.19
C ARG A 294 17.05 22.48 15.27
N ALA A 295 15.92 22.78 14.62
CA ALA A 295 15.28 24.09 14.72
C ALA A 295 14.43 24.23 16.00
N HIS A 296 14.23 23.13 16.72
CA HIS A 296 13.51 23.07 18.00
C HIS A 296 14.41 22.76 19.21
N GLU A 297 15.74 22.76 19.02
CA GLU A 297 16.77 22.82 20.07
C GLU A 297 17.32 24.25 20.18
#